data_AF-A0A2E7ZWT0-F1
#
_entry.id   AF-A0A2E7ZWT0-F1
#
_cell.length_a   1.000
_cell.length_b   1.000
_cell.length_c   1.000
_cell.angle_alpha   90.00
_cell.angle_beta   90.00
_cell.angle_gamma   90.00
#
_symmetry.space_group_name_H-M   'P 1'
#
loop_
_entity.id
_entity.type
_entity.pdbx_description
1 polymer ?
#
loop_
_entity_poly.entity_id
_entity_poly.type
_entity_poly.pdbx_seq_one_letter_code
_entity_poly.pdbx_strand_id
1 'polypeptide(L)'
;MEEVQKSTGRYWGIGIVVVILAVIAFAYVRILGMNAEEQEELLYLVQDFLPIIMFATLACLLFSGFPVAFILGGIAFLFGMIGYWLDMFDLIEFFNFLPRIWFQGAENLVLVAVPAFVFMGVMMERSGVANDLLYCVQVLLKNVAGSLALAVIVMGTVLAAMTGIIGASVTMMTALALPTMIKQGYKNSLSCGCIAASGTLGILIPPSIMLIIMADLMAVSVGNMFMAAIVP
;
A
#
# COMPACT_ATOMS: atom_id res chain seq x y z
N MET A 1 29.10 -17.19 9.66
CA MET A 1 28.34 -17.32 8.39
C MET A 1 27.30 -16.21 8.20
N GLU A 2 27.27 -15.19 9.06
CA GLU A 2 26.28 -14.10 9.06
C GLU A 2 26.75 -12.85 8.27
N GLU A 3 28.05 -12.73 7.97
CA GLU A 3 28.62 -11.58 7.25
C GLU A 3 28.51 -11.69 5.72
N VAL A 4 28.38 -12.90 5.15
CA VAL A 4 28.31 -13.10 3.69
C VAL A 4 26.91 -12.78 3.13
N GLN A 5 25.87 -12.89 3.96
CA GLN A 5 24.48 -12.64 3.53
C GLN A 5 24.11 -11.15 3.48
N LYS A 6 24.84 -10.29 4.22
CA LYS A 6 24.67 -8.83 4.20
C LYS A 6 25.33 -8.13 3.00
N SER A 7 26.26 -8.80 2.32
CA SER A 7 26.93 -8.28 1.11
C SER A 7 26.09 -8.48 -0.15
N THR A 8 25.40 -9.61 -0.27
CA THR A 8 24.73 -10.05 -1.51
C THR A 8 23.47 -9.24 -1.86
N GLY A 9 22.77 -8.68 -0.87
CA GLY A 9 21.55 -7.87 -1.09
C GLY A 9 21.81 -6.46 -1.62
N ARG A 10 23.06 -5.94 -1.56
CA ARG A 10 23.38 -4.57 -1.96
C ARG A 10 23.75 -4.43 -3.44
N TYR A 11 24.20 -5.52 -4.08
CA TYR A 11 24.63 -5.52 -5.48
C TYR A 11 23.50 -5.74 -6.50
N TRP A 12 22.34 -6.27 -6.07
CA TRP A 12 21.19 -6.44 -6.96
C TRP A 12 20.63 -5.11 -7.46
N GLY A 13 20.55 -4.10 -6.59
CA GLY A 13 20.11 -2.75 -7.00
C GLY A 13 21.08 -2.09 -7.98
N ILE A 14 22.40 -2.25 -7.77
CA ILE A 14 23.44 -1.68 -8.65
C ILE A 14 23.47 -2.41 -10.00
N GLY A 15 23.32 -3.74 -9.99
CA GLY A 15 23.26 -4.56 -11.21
C GLY A 15 22.07 -4.20 -12.11
N ILE A 16 20.89 -3.97 -11.52
CA ILE A 16 19.70 -3.53 -12.26
C ILE A 16 19.92 -2.14 -12.87
N VAL A 17 20.51 -1.20 -12.12
CA VAL A 17 20.81 0.15 -12.61
C VAL A 17 21.83 0.12 -13.75
N VAL A 18 22.87 -0.70 -13.67
CA VAL A 18 23.88 -0.84 -14.74
C VAL A 18 23.27 -1.48 -15.98
N VAL A 19 22.40 -2.48 -15.84
CA VAL A 19 21.69 -3.10 -16.97
C VAL A 19 20.72 -2.11 -17.62
N ILE A 20 19.99 -1.32 -16.83
CA ILE A 20 19.10 -0.26 -17.35
C ILE A 20 19.90 0.78 -18.13
N LEU A 21 21.03 1.25 -17.58
CA LEU A 21 21.91 2.21 -18.26
C LEU A 21 22.53 1.64 -19.55
N ALA A 22 22.89 0.35 -19.55
CA ALA A 22 23.41 -0.32 -20.75
C ALA A 22 22.32 -0.51 -21.82
N VAL A 23 21.08 -0.82 -21.43
CA VAL A 23 19.94 -0.93 -22.34
C VAL A 23 19.59 0.44 -22.94
N ILE A 24 19.62 1.51 -22.13
CA ILE A 24 19.41 2.89 -22.59
C ILE A 24 20.53 3.30 -23.56
N ALA A 25 21.79 3.02 -23.24
CA ALA A 25 22.92 3.31 -24.12
C ALA A 25 22.86 2.53 -25.44
N PHE A 26 22.45 1.25 -25.40
CA PHE A 26 22.30 0.42 -26.58
C PHE A 26 21.14 0.87 -27.47
N ALA A 27 20.01 1.26 -26.87
CA ALA A 27 18.88 1.84 -27.58
C ALA A 27 19.26 3.16 -28.26
N TYR A 28 20.01 4.03 -27.56
CA TYR A 28 20.48 5.31 -28.09
C TYR A 28 21.41 5.16 -29.31
N VAL A 29 22.33 4.18 -29.26
CA VAL A 29 23.23 3.87 -30.38
C VAL A 29 22.47 3.30 -31.59
N ARG A 30 21.42 2.51 -31.36
CA ARG A 30 20.57 1.98 -32.44
C ARG A 30 19.73 3.05 -33.12
N ILE A 31 19.22 4.02 -32.36
CA ILE A 31 18.42 5.13 -32.88
C ILE A 31 19.24 6.04 -33.79
N LEU A 32 20.51 6.32 -33.44
CA LEU A 32 21.44 7.13 -34.26
C LEU A 32 21.81 6.50 -35.62
N GLY A 33 21.53 5.21 -35.84
CA GLY A 33 21.84 4.49 -37.07
C GLY A 33 20.68 4.32 -38.06
N MET A 34 19.51 4.92 -37.79
CA MET A 34 18.27 4.76 -38.59
C MET A 34 18.00 5.94 -39.52
N ASN A 35 17.28 5.69 -40.63
CA ASN A 35 16.86 6.72 -41.57
C ASN A 35 15.74 7.61 -40.96
N ALA A 36 15.65 8.87 -41.41
CA ALA A 36 14.74 9.87 -40.83
C ALA A 36 13.25 9.46 -40.82
N GLU A 37 12.77 8.71 -41.82
CA GLU A 37 11.39 8.21 -41.88
C GLU A 37 11.12 7.05 -40.90
N GLU A 38 12.09 6.14 -40.71
CA GLU A 38 11.96 5.03 -39.75
C GLU A 38 12.09 5.50 -38.29
N GLN A 39 12.79 6.61 -38.05
CA GLN A 39 12.87 7.26 -36.74
C GLN A 39 11.53 7.85 -36.31
N GLU A 40 10.74 8.38 -37.25
CA GLU A 40 9.43 8.98 -36.99
C GLU A 40 8.36 7.92 -36.66
N GLU A 41 8.30 6.81 -37.42
CA GLU A 41 7.40 5.68 -37.11
C GLU A 41 7.74 5.01 -35.77
N LEU A 42 9.03 4.85 -35.44
CA LEU A 42 9.44 4.34 -34.13
C LEU A 42 9.09 5.29 -32.99
N LEU A 43 9.18 6.61 -33.20
CA LEU A 43 8.76 7.59 -32.21
C LEU A 43 7.27 7.44 -31.90
N TYR A 44 6.40 7.41 -32.91
CA TYR A 44 4.96 7.22 -32.71
C TYR A 44 4.62 5.90 -31.99
N LEU A 45 5.26 4.79 -32.37
CA LEU A 45 5.06 3.52 -31.66
C LEU A 45 5.52 3.59 -30.20
N VAL A 46 6.67 4.20 -29.92
CA VAL A 46 7.17 4.33 -28.55
C VAL A 46 6.24 5.21 -27.71
N GLN A 47 5.71 6.29 -28.29
CA GLN A 47 4.76 7.17 -27.61
C GLN A 47 3.47 6.44 -27.20
N ASP A 48 2.90 5.59 -28.07
CA ASP A 48 1.68 4.83 -27.78
C ASP A 48 1.89 3.75 -26.69
N PHE A 49 3.04 3.07 -26.69
CA PHE A 49 3.34 2.02 -25.73
C PHE A 49 3.92 2.53 -24.40
N LEU A 50 4.38 3.79 -24.34
CA LEU A 50 5.01 4.37 -23.15
C LEU A 50 4.15 4.26 -21.87
N PRO A 51 2.84 4.60 -21.87
CA PRO A 51 2.02 4.54 -20.67
C PRO A 51 1.82 3.11 -20.15
N ILE A 52 1.73 2.15 -21.07
CA ILE A 52 1.61 0.72 -20.75
C ILE A 52 2.92 0.23 -20.10
N ILE A 53 4.07 0.62 -20.65
CA ILE A 53 5.38 0.30 -20.09
C ILE A 53 5.54 0.94 -18.70
N MET A 54 5.09 2.19 -18.52
CA MET A 54 5.10 2.88 -17.23
C MET A 54 4.28 2.11 -16.18
N PHE A 55 3.06 1.72 -16.54
CA PHE A 55 2.17 0.96 -15.66
C PHE A 55 2.73 -0.42 -15.31
N ALA A 56 3.27 -1.15 -16.29
CA ALA A 56 3.89 -2.45 -16.06
C ALA A 56 5.13 -2.34 -15.16
N THR A 57 5.95 -1.31 -15.37
CA THR A 57 7.13 -1.03 -14.53
C THR A 57 6.73 -0.71 -13.09
N LEU A 58 5.67 0.07 -12.90
CA LEU A 58 5.08 0.35 -11.58
C LEU A 58 4.58 -0.92 -10.91
N ALA A 59 3.82 -1.76 -11.63
CA ALA A 59 3.31 -3.01 -11.11
C ALA A 59 4.45 -3.94 -10.63
N CYS A 60 5.50 -4.11 -11.44
CA CYS A 60 6.66 -4.91 -11.08
C CYS A 60 7.42 -4.35 -9.87
N LEU A 61 7.63 -3.03 -9.80
CA LEU A 61 8.36 -2.40 -8.70
C LEU A 61 7.60 -2.45 -7.38
N LEU A 62 6.27 -2.44 -7.40
CA LEU A 62 5.46 -2.62 -6.18
C LEU A 62 5.73 -3.98 -5.50
N PHE A 63 6.02 -5.04 -6.25
CA PHE A 63 6.38 -6.35 -5.68
C PHE A 63 7.81 -6.40 -5.11
N SER A 64 8.64 -5.39 -5.37
CA SER A 64 10.02 -5.32 -4.87
C SER A 64 10.10 -5.04 -3.35
N GLY A 65 8.99 -4.63 -2.73
CA GLY A 65 8.93 -4.30 -1.30
C GLY A 65 9.55 -2.94 -0.94
N PHE A 66 9.93 -2.13 -1.94
CA PHE A 66 10.32 -0.74 -1.72
C PHE A 66 9.12 0.12 -1.30
N PRO A 67 9.31 1.18 -0.50
CA PRO A 67 8.19 2.03 -0.09
C PRO A 67 7.52 2.69 -1.28
N VAL A 68 6.20 2.55 -1.35
CA VAL A 68 5.35 2.93 -2.49
C VAL A 68 5.52 4.40 -2.90
N ALA A 69 5.73 5.30 -1.94
CA ALA A 69 5.94 6.73 -2.20
C ALA A 69 7.15 6.99 -3.10
N PHE A 70 8.26 6.28 -2.87
CA PHE A 70 9.46 6.42 -3.70
C PHE A 70 9.29 5.79 -5.08
N ILE A 71 8.54 4.70 -5.18
CA ILE A 71 8.24 4.06 -6.46
C ILE A 71 7.39 5.01 -7.33
N LEU A 72 6.30 5.55 -6.78
CA LEU A 72 5.42 6.47 -7.51
C LEU A 72 6.16 7.74 -7.94
N GLY A 73 6.87 8.40 -7.02
CA GLY A 73 7.62 9.62 -7.34
C GLY A 73 8.77 9.36 -8.31
N GLY A 74 9.51 8.28 -8.12
CA GLY A 74 10.62 7.89 -8.98
C GLY A 74 10.19 7.53 -10.39
N ILE A 75 9.11 6.77 -10.55
CA ILE A 75 8.55 6.43 -11.86
C ILE A 75 7.96 7.67 -12.54
N ALA A 76 7.22 8.50 -11.82
CA ALA A 76 6.69 9.75 -12.37
C ALA A 76 7.82 10.67 -12.89
N PHE A 77 8.92 10.78 -12.14
CA PHE A 77 10.08 11.55 -12.57
C PHE A 77 10.80 10.90 -13.77
N LEU A 78 11.05 9.59 -13.71
CA LEU A 78 11.77 8.85 -14.76
C LEU A 78 11.00 8.88 -16.08
N PHE A 79 9.71 8.51 -16.07
CA PHE A 79 8.89 8.52 -17.27
C PHE A 79 8.52 9.93 -17.73
N GLY A 80 8.42 10.91 -16.82
CA GLY A 80 8.28 12.32 -17.19
C GLY A 80 9.52 12.85 -17.92
N MET A 81 10.72 12.46 -17.51
CA MET A 81 11.96 12.79 -18.23
C MET A 81 12.04 12.09 -19.59
N ILE A 82 11.63 10.82 -19.68
CA ILE A 82 11.56 10.12 -20.97
C ILE A 82 10.53 10.78 -21.90
N GLY A 83 9.35 11.16 -21.37
CA GLY A 83 8.32 11.87 -22.12
C GLY A 83 8.80 13.21 -22.67
N TYR A 84 9.66 13.92 -21.94
CA TYR A 84 10.32 15.13 -22.43
C TYR A 84 11.27 14.87 -23.60
N TRP A 85 12.08 13.80 -23.53
CA TRP A 85 12.97 13.42 -24.64
C TRP A 85 12.21 12.97 -25.90
N LEU A 86 10.94 12.59 -25.77
CA LEU A 86 10.08 12.11 -26.85
C LEU A 86 9.08 13.18 -27.33
N ASP A 87 9.25 14.44 -26.92
CA ASP A 87 8.34 15.56 -27.21
C ASP A 87 6.86 15.29 -26.85
N MET A 88 6.61 14.41 -25.88
CA MET A 88 5.26 14.12 -25.35
C MET A 88 4.89 14.98 -24.15
N PHE A 89 5.89 15.53 -23.45
CA PHE A 89 5.71 16.16 -22.14
C PHE A 89 6.67 17.35 -21.98
N ASP A 90 6.14 18.54 -21.70
CA ASP A 90 6.97 19.73 -21.51
C ASP A 90 7.50 19.86 -20.07
N LEU A 91 8.70 20.43 -19.89
CA LEU A 91 9.25 20.72 -18.55
C LEU A 91 8.34 21.63 -17.72
N ILE A 92 7.52 22.47 -18.36
CA ILE A 92 6.57 23.34 -17.68
C ILE A 92 5.49 22.53 -16.96
N GLU A 93 5.15 21.33 -17.46
CA GLU A 93 4.14 20.48 -16.84
C GLU A 93 4.65 19.86 -15.52
N PHE A 94 5.97 19.70 -15.32
CA PHE A 94 6.52 19.36 -14.01
C PHE A 94 6.18 20.42 -12.96
N PHE A 95 6.02 21.68 -13.33
CA PHE A 95 5.60 22.71 -12.37
C PHE A 95 4.17 22.52 -11.89
N ASN A 96 3.31 21.81 -12.63
CA ASN A 96 1.94 21.50 -12.17
C ASN A 96 1.93 20.56 -10.95
N PHE A 97 3.02 19.86 -10.63
CA PHE A 97 3.09 19.05 -9.40
C PHE A 97 2.94 19.91 -8.14
N LEU A 98 3.53 21.12 -8.10
CA LEU A 98 3.48 21.98 -6.92
C LEU A 98 2.06 22.46 -6.60
N PRO A 99 1.33 23.09 -7.56
CA PRO A 99 -0.06 23.47 -7.37
C PRO A 99 -0.93 22.26 -7.03
N ARG A 100 -0.68 21.10 -7.66
CA ARG A 100 -1.46 19.89 -7.40
C ARG A 100 -1.30 19.40 -5.96
N ILE A 101 -0.08 19.35 -5.44
CA ILE A 101 0.17 18.95 -4.05
C ILE A 101 -0.44 19.95 -3.06
N TRP A 102 -0.27 21.25 -3.32
CA TRP A 102 -0.69 22.29 -2.39
C TRP A 102 -2.21 22.47 -2.37
N PHE A 103 -2.83 22.67 -3.54
CA PHE A 103 -4.26 22.98 -3.65
C PHE A 103 -5.16 21.74 -3.63
N GLN A 104 -4.70 20.57 -4.10
CA GLN A 104 -5.52 19.34 -4.05
C GLN A 104 -5.21 18.48 -2.82
N GLY A 105 -3.97 18.50 -2.32
CA GLY A 105 -3.56 17.71 -1.17
C GLY A 105 -3.65 18.49 0.15
N ALA A 106 -2.83 19.53 0.30
CA ALA A 106 -2.64 20.19 1.59
C ALA A 106 -3.87 20.98 2.08
N GLU A 107 -4.66 21.56 1.18
CA GLU A 107 -5.91 22.27 1.53
C GLU A 107 -7.10 21.33 1.76
N ASN A 108 -6.94 20.03 1.51
CA ASN A 108 -8.04 19.08 1.65
C ASN A 108 -8.34 18.79 3.13
N LEU A 109 -9.44 19.36 3.62
CA LEU A 109 -9.93 19.18 4.99
C LEU A 109 -10.24 17.71 5.33
N VAL A 110 -10.55 16.88 4.32
CA VAL A 110 -10.77 15.43 4.51
C VAL A 110 -9.46 14.72 4.87
N LEU A 111 -8.33 15.15 4.29
CA LEU A 111 -7.02 14.58 4.58
C LEU A 111 -6.51 14.94 5.98
N VAL A 112 -7.00 16.04 6.58
CA VAL A 112 -6.74 16.38 8.00
C VAL A 112 -7.32 15.33 8.96
N ALA A 113 -8.37 14.61 8.55
CA ALA A 113 -8.91 13.52 9.35
C ALA A 113 -7.91 12.36 9.50
N VAL A 114 -7.05 12.10 8.50
CA VAL A 114 -6.13 10.94 8.52
C VAL A 114 -5.15 11.00 9.70
N PRO A 115 -4.39 12.09 9.93
CA PRO A 115 -3.54 12.20 11.13
C PRO A 115 -4.33 12.14 12.44
N ALA A 116 -5.52 12.75 12.51
CA ALA A 116 -6.36 12.71 13.70
C ALA A 116 -6.84 11.28 14.01
N PHE A 117 -7.16 10.49 12.98
CA PHE A 117 -7.51 9.08 13.11
C PHE A 117 -6.33 8.22 13.56
N VAL A 118 -5.16 8.42 12.98
CA VAL A 118 -3.94 7.73 13.42
C VAL A 118 -3.64 8.07 14.89
N PHE A 119 -3.79 9.33 15.29
CA PHE A 119 -3.63 9.74 16.68
C PHE A 119 -4.62 9.04 17.62
N MET A 120 -5.90 9.03 17.27
CA MET A 120 -6.95 8.31 18.03
C MET A 120 -6.61 6.82 18.17
N GLY A 121 -6.24 6.15 17.07
CA GLY A 121 -5.88 4.74 17.07
C GLY A 121 -4.70 4.43 17.98
N VAL A 122 -3.62 5.22 17.89
CA VAL A 122 -2.43 5.07 18.74
C VAL A 122 -2.76 5.35 20.21
N MET A 123 -3.56 6.36 20.52
CA MET A 123 -3.97 6.66 21.90
C MET A 123 -4.81 5.53 22.50
N MET A 124 -5.72 4.94 21.72
CA MET A 124 -6.58 3.83 22.16
C MET A 124 -5.81 2.52 22.32
N GLU A 125 -4.79 2.29 21.50
CA GLU A 125 -3.85 1.17 21.66
C GLU A 125 -2.98 1.35 22.92
N ARG A 126 -2.43 2.55 23.12
CA ARG A 126 -1.54 2.89 24.25
C ARG A 126 -2.26 2.96 25.60
N SER A 127 -3.55 3.27 25.62
CA SER A 127 -4.34 3.37 26.85
C SER A 127 -4.69 2.02 27.48
N GLY A 128 -4.46 0.91 26.77
CA GLY A 128 -4.79 -0.44 27.25
C GLY A 128 -6.27 -0.79 27.14
N VAL A 129 -7.14 0.16 26.75
CA VAL A 129 -8.58 -0.06 26.53
C VAL A 129 -8.84 -1.18 25.53
N ALA A 130 -7.98 -1.28 24.51
CA ALA A 130 -8.01 -2.39 23.58
C ALA A 130 -7.98 -3.73 24.33
N ASN A 131 -6.98 -3.95 25.20
CA ASN A 131 -6.78 -5.19 25.98
C ASN A 131 -7.94 -5.51 26.93
N ASP A 132 -8.55 -4.50 27.56
CA ASP A 132 -9.70 -4.72 28.43
C ASP A 132 -10.93 -5.16 27.64
N LEU A 133 -11.14 -4.58 26.45
CA LEU A 133 -12.17 -5.02 25.52
C LEU A 133 -11.94 -6.48 25.06
N LEU A 134 -10.67 -6.86 24.82
CA LEU A 134 -10.26 -8.23 24.48
C LEU A 134 -10.71 -9.22 25.58
N TYR A 135 -10.41 -8.90 26.83
CA TYR A 135 -10.76 -9.75 27.97
C TYR A 135 -12.28 -9.87 28.13
N CYS A 136 -13.02 -8.76 28.03
CA CYS A 136 -14.47 -8.77 28.10
C CYS A 136 -15.10 -9.67 27.03
N VAL A 137 -14.64 -9.59 25.79
CA VAL A 137 -15.13 -10.43 24.68
C VAL A 137 -14.82 -11.91 24.93
N GLN A 138 -13.62 -12.24 25.42
CA GLN A 138 -13.27 -13.63 25.77
C GLN A 138 -14.17 -14.19 26.87
N VAL A 139 -14.47 -13.39 27.90
CA VAL A 139 -15.38 -13.78 28.99
C VAL A 139 -16.80 -14.00 28.46
N LEU A 140 -17.28 -13.10 27.59
CA LEU A 140 -18.60 -13.21 26.97
C LEU A 140 -18.72 -14.46 26.08
N LEU A 141 -17.66 -14.83 25.36
CA LEU A 141 -17.66 -15.97 24.44
C LEU A 141 -17.26 -17.30 25.10
N LYS A 142 -16.99 -17.34 26.41
CA LYS A 142 -16.55 -18.53 27.16
C LYS A 142 -17.35 -19.80 26.86
N ASN A 143 -18.68 -19.68 26.71
CA ASN A 143 -19.58 -20.82 26.58
C ASN A 143 -19.79 -21.32 25.13
N VAL A 144 -19.12 -20.70 24.15
CA VAL A 144 -19.29 -21.05 22.72
C VAL A 144 -18.21 -22.05 22.29
N ALA A 145 -18.60 -23.11 21.58
CA ALA A 145 -17.65 -24.02 20.95
C ALA A 145 -16.83 -23.26 19.88
N GLY A 146 -15.50 -23.23 20.02
CA GLY A 146 -14.64 -22.41 19.16
C GLY A 146 -14.40 -20.98 19.68
N SER A 147 -14.70 -20.71 20.96
CA SER A 147 -14.57 -19.39 21.60
C SER A 147 -13.22 -18.72 21.38
N LEU A 148 -12.12 -19.47 21.35
CA LEU A 148 -10.79 -18.91 21.08
C LEU A 148 -10.69 -18.33 19.67
N ALA A 149 -11.16 -19.03 18.64
CA ALA A 149 -11.12 -18.53 17.26
C ALA A 149 -12.04 -17.32 17.09
N LEU A 150 -13.23 -17.34 17.69
CA LEU A 150 -14.15 -16.19 17.68
C LEU A 150 -13.55 -14.99 18.41
N ALA A 151 -12.91 -15.20 19.56
CA ALA A 151 -12.21 -14.14 20.28
C ALA A 151 -11.11 -13.53 19.40
N VAL A 152 -10.30 -14.35 18.73
CA VAL A 152 -9.26 -13.85 17.80
C VAL A 152 -9.87 -13.06 16.65
N ILE A 153 -10.99 -13.50 16.08
CA ILE A 153 -11.66 -12.76 15.00
C ILE A 153 -12.14 -11.40 15.49
N VAL A 154 -12.92 -11.36 16.57
CA VAL A 154 -13.45 -10.11 17.12
C VAL A 154 -12.32 -9.15 17.49
N MET A 155 -11.27 -9.69 18.10
CA MET A 155 -10.15 -8.89 18.56
C MET A 155 -9.29 -8.36 17.42
N GLY A 156 -8.94 -9.21 16.46
CA GLY A 156 -8.23 -8.78 15.26
C GLY A 156 -9.04 -7.75 14.48
N THR A 157 -10.37 -7.89 14.46
CA THR A 157 -11.29 -6.96 13.79
C THR A 157 -11.31 -5.60 14.47
N VAL A 158 -11.48 -5.54 15.80
CA VAL A 158 -11.50 -4.28 16.55
C VAL A 158 -10.14 -3.59 16.49
N LEU A 159 -9.04 -4.34 16.66
CA LEU A 159 -7.69 -3.79 16.58
C LEU A 159 -7.37 -3.25 15.17
N ALA A 160 -7.77 -3.99 14.12
CA ALA A 160 -7.61 -3.55 12.74
C ALA A 160 -8.50 -2.32 12.41
N ALA A 161 -9.72 -2.25 12.94
CA ALA A 161 -10.60 -1.09 12.76
C ALA A 161 -9.99 0.20 13.34
N MET A 162 -9.41 0.11 14.55
CA MET A 162 -8.74 1.26 15.17
C MET A 162 -7.48 1.71 14.43
N THR A 163 -6.65 0.75 14.00
CA THR A 163 -5.32 1.05 13.43
C THR A 163 -5.40 1.38 11.94
N GLY A 164 -6.41 0.90 11.22
CA GLY A 164 -6.58 1.10 9.78
C GLY A 164 -5.50 0.44 8.91
N ILE A 165 -4.59 -0.36 9.50
CA ILE A 165 -3.44 -0.97 8.84
C ILE A 165 -3.48 -2.49 9.02
N ILE A 166 -3.77 -3.21 7.93
CA ILE A 166 -3.86 -4.69 7.92
C ILE A 166 -2.54 -5.32 8.36
N GLY A 167 -1.42 -4.88 7.78
CA GLY A 167 -0.12 -5.53 7.97
C GLY A 167 0.34 -5.54 9.42
N ALA A 168 0.20 -4.39 10.11
CA ALA A 168 0.62 -4.25 11.50
C ALA A 168 -0.26 -5.09 12.44
N SER A 169 -1.58 -4.99 12.31
CA SER A 169 -2.54 -5.72 13.15
C SER A 169 -2.45 -7.23 12.97
N VAL A 170 -2.34 -7.73 11.73
CA VAL A 170 -2.18 -9.16 11.43
C VAL A 170 -0.87 -9.70 12.00
N THR A 171 0.23 -8.96 11.87
CA THR A 171 1.54 -9.38 12.40
C THR A 171 1.51 -9.47 13.93
N MET A 172 0.91 -8.48 14.59
CA MET A 172 0.72 -8.47 16.04
C MET A 172 -0.16 -9.64 16.51
N MET A 173 -1.31 -9.85 15.88
CA MET A 173 -2.20 -10.96 16.21
C MET A 173 -1.57 -12.33 15.93
N THR A 174 -0.74 -12.43 14.89
CA THR A 174 0.03 -13.65 14.63
C THR A 174 0.98 -13.96 15.77
N ALA A 175 1.71 -12.97 16.29
CA ALA A 175 2.64 -13.18 17.42
C ALA A 175 1.92 -13.54 18.72
N LEU A 176 0.72 -12.99 18.96
CA LEU A 176 -0.03 -13.16 20.22
C LEU A 176 -0.96 -14.38 20.23
N ALA A 177 -1.72 -14.58 19.16
CA ALA A 177 -2.82 -15.55 19.11
C ALA A 177 -2.41 -16.90 18.52
N LEU A 178 -1.58 -16.92 17.47
CA LEU A 178 -1.19 -18.17 16.78
C LEU A 178 -0.59 -19.23 17.73
N PRO A 179 0.40 -18.92 18.59
CA PRO A 179 0.97 -19.95 19.49
C PRO A 179 -0.06 -20.49 20.48
N THR A 180 -1.00 -19.66 20.93
CA THR A 180 -2.06 -20.06 21.86
C THR A 180 -3.10 -20.96 21.18
N MET A 181 -3.48 -20.65 19.94
CA MET A 181 -4.40 -21.49 19.15
C MET A 181 -3.81 -22.87 18.86
N ILE A 182 -2.54 -22.95 18.49
CA ILE A 182 -1.86 -24.23 18.23
C ILE A 182 -1.80 -25.09 19.50
N LYS A 183 -1.47 -24.48 20.65
CA LYS A 183 -1.47 -25.18 21.95
C LYS A 183 -2.84 -25.74 22.34
N GLN A 184 -3.93 -25.10 21.91
CA GLN A 184 -5.30 -25.57 22.14
C GLN A 184 -5.81 -26.55 21.06
N GLY A 185 -4.94 -26.99 20.14
CA GLY A 185 -5.28 -28.02 19.14
C GLY A 185 -6.00 -27.50 17.90
N TYR A 186 -5.99 -26.19 17.63
CA TYR A 186 -6.50 -25.65 16.38
C TYR A 186 -5.58 -26.03 15.20
N LYS A 187 -6.18 -26.33 14.04
CA LYS A 187 -5.42 -26.56 12.80
C LYS A 187 -4.75 -25.26 12.35
N ASN A 188 -3.49 -25.35 11.89
CA ASN A 188 -2.74 -24.19 11.38
C ASN A 188 -3.50 -23.40 10.31
N SER A 189 -4.19 -24.08 9.39
CA SER A 189 -4.99 -23.42 8.35
C SER A 189 -6.13 -22.59 8.90
N LEU A 190 -6.82 -23.08 9.94
CA LEU A 190 -7.89 -22.36 10.60
C LEU A 190 -7.34 -21.16 11.39
N SER A 191 -6.25 -21.35 12.12
CA SER A 191 -5.62 -20.26 12.89
C SER A 191 -5.12 -19.12 12.00
N CYS A 192 -4.34 -19.45 10.96
CA CYS A 192 -3.85 -18.44 10.01
C CYS A 192 -5.00 -17.78 9.25
N GLY A 193 -6.00 -18.55 8.83
CA GLY A 193 -7.19 -18.03 8.14
C GLY A 193 -7.99 -17.07 9.01
N CYS A 194 -8.26 -17.43 10.29
CA CYS A 194 -8.95 -16.56 11.23
C CYS A 194 -8.19 -15.25 11.48
N ILE A 195 -6.88 -15.31 11.70
CA ILE A 195 -6.05 -14.13 11.95
C ILE A 195 -6.03 -13.23 10.70
N ALA A 196 -5.78 -13.79 9.52
CA ALA A 196 -5.76 -13.03 8.27
C ALA A 196 -7.13 -12.39 7.96
N ALA A 197 -8.22 -13.16 8.09
CA ALA A 197 -9.57 -12.66 7.86
C ALA A 197 -9.95 -11.54 8.82
N SER A 198 -9.62 -11.69 10.11
CA SER A 198 -9.90 -10.69 11.14
C SER A 198 -9.25 -9.33 10.86
N GLY A 199 -8.01 -9.34 10.37
CA GLY A 199 -7.30 -8.11 10.02
C GLY A 199 -7.92 -7.39 8.82
N THR A 200 -8.44 -8.14 7.85
CA THR A 200 -9.11 -7.56 6.68
C THR A 200 -10.50 -7.00 7.00
N LEU A 201 -11.21 -7.63 7.94
CA LEU A 201 -12.58 -7.23 8.32
C LEU A 201 -12.61 -5.87 9.02
N GLY A 202 -11.58 -5.56 9.80
CA GLY A 202 -11.51 -4.31 10.57
C GLY A 202 -11.51 -3.04 9.71
N ILE A 203 -10.97 -3.07 8.49
CA ILE A 203 -10.97 -1.88 7.62
C ILE A 203 -12.39 -1.44 7.24
N LEU A 204 -13.34 -2.37 7.22
CA LEU A 204 -14.72 -2.10 6.84
C LEU A 204 -15.52 -1.46 7.96
N ILE A 205 -15.09 -1.58 9.22
CA ILE A 205 -15.84 -1.08 10.38
C ILE A 205 -15.55 0.40 10.56
N PRO A 206 -16.56 1.29 10.50
CA PRO A 206 -16.39 2.69 10.84
C PRO A 206 -15.94 2.85 12.31
N PRO A 207 -15.01 3.77 12.58
CA PRO A 207 -14.36 4.67 11.64
C PRO A 207 -13.11 4.06 10.97
N SER A 208 -12.91 4.27 9.65
CA SER A 208 -11.73 3.75 8.95
C SER A 208 -11.12 4.74 7.94
N ILE A 209 -9.79 4.76 7.89
CA ILE A 209 -9.01 5.64 6.99
C ILE A 209 -9.34 5.36 5.52
N MET A 210 -9.55 4.08 5.16
CA MET A 210 -9.88 3.69 3.79
C MET A 210 -11.21 4.31 3.33
N LEU A 211 -12.25 4.29 4.16
CA LEU A 211 -13.54 4.88 3.81
C LEU A 211 -13.48 6.39 3.68
N ILE A 212 -12.62 7.05 4.45
CA ILE A 212 -12.37 8.51 4.35
C ILE A 212 -11.72 8.86 3.02
N ILE A 213 -10.67 8.13 2.63
CA ILE A 213 -10.00 8.31 1.34
C ILE A 213 -10.95 7.99 0.19
N MET A 214 -11.78 6.95 0.33
CA MET A 214 -12.79 6.61 -0.69
C MET A 214 -13.85 7.71 -0.82
N ALA A 215 -14.29 8.30 0.28
CA ALA A 215 -15.21 9.43 0.28
C ALA A 215 -14.63 10.63 -0.48
N ASP A 216 -13.35 10.92 -0.25
CA ASP A 216 -12.61 11.97 -0.95
C ASP A 216 -12.52 11.70 -2.46
N LEU A 217 -12.10 10.49 -2.85
CA LEU A 217 -11.99 10.10 -4.26
C LEU A 217 -13.32 10.12 -5.00
N MET A 218 -14.42 9.77 -4.32
CA MET A 218 -15.77 9.78 -4.87
C MET A 218 -16.47 11.15 -4.73
N ALA A 219 -15.81 12.14 -4.11
CA ALA A 219 -16.37 13.45 -3.79
C ALA A 219 -17.73 13.38 -3.04
N VAL A 220 -17.87 12.42 -2.12
CA VAL A 220 -19.05 12.23 -1.27
C VAL A 220 -18.75 12.57 0.19
N SER A 221 -19.79 12.85 0.97
CA SER A 221 -19.64 13.07 2.41
C SER A 221 -19.10 11.82 3.12
N VAL A 222 -18.08 12.00 3.96
CA VAL A 222 -17.51 10.95 4.82
C VAL A 222 -18.60 10.29 5.69
N GLY A 223 -19.53 11.09 6.21
CA GLY A 223 -20.64 10.58 7.02
C GLY A 223 -21.56 9.63 6.23
N ASN A 224 -21.83 9.95 4.97
CA ASN A 224 -22.64 9.09 4.10
C ASN A 224 -21.90 7.79 3.78
N MET A 225 -20.58 7.86 3.56
CA MET A 225 -19.75 6.67 3.38
C MET A 225 -19.73 5.76 4.61
N PHE A 226 -19.64 6.33 5.82
CA PHE A 226 -19.71 5.55 7.05
C PHE A 226 -21.08 4.90 7.25
N MET A 227 -22.16 5.62 6.96
CA MET A 227 -23.52 5.06 7.04
C MET A 227 -23.72 3.92 6.02
N ALA A 228 -23.18 4.07 4.81
CA ALA A 228 -23.23 3.03 3.77
C ALA A 228 -22.43 1.76 4.13
N ALA A 229 -21.45 1.87 5.03
CA ALA A 229 -20.70 0.70 5.50
C ALA A 229 -21.45 -0.13 6.57
N ILE A 230 -22.46 0.44 7.24
CA ILE A 230 -23.20 -0.24 8.32
C ILE A 230 -24.26 -1.19 7.77
N VAL A 231 -24.95 -0.81 6.69
CA VAL A 231 -26.02 -1.61 6.07
C VAL A 231 -25.76 -1.71 4.56
N PRO A 232 -25.67 -2.92 3.99
CA PRO A 232 -25.44 -3.13 2.56
C PRO A 232 -26.62 -2.69 1.68
#